data_AF-A0A535U625-F1
#
_entry.id   AF-A0A535U625-F1
#
_cell.length_a   1.000
_cell.length_b   1.000
_cell.length_c   1.000
_cell.angle_alpha   90.00
_cell.angle_beta   90.00
_cell.angle_gamma   90.00
#
_symmetry.space_group_name_H-M   'P 1'
#
loop_
_entity.id
_entity.type
_entity.pdbx_description
1 polymer ?
#
loop_
_entity_poly.entity_id
_entity_poly.type
_entity_poly.pdbx_seq_one_letter_code
_entity_poly.pdbx_strand_id
1 'polypeptide(L)'
;MAVSGRRRFDDDKVVKYETAEKDFEVEVSRTLNKWCVTVYQMPDRQILVQDFFPERWKALARAQDFIRLLNQRKKKEEEGLAGHRDDDDF
;
A
#
# COMPACT_ATOMS: atom_id res chain seq x y z
N MET A 1 40.88 -8.67 -15.48
CA MET A 1 39.97 -7.71 -14.82
C MET A 1 38.91 -8.51 -14.06
N ALA A 2 39.01 -8.57 -12.73
CA ALA A 2 38.03 -9.24 -11.89
C ALA A 2 36.81 -8.32 -11.75
N VAL A 3 35.64 -8.76 -12.25
CA VAL A 3 34.37 -8.10 -11.96
C VAL A 3 34.00 -8.44 -10.52
N SER A 4 34.30 -7.54 -9.59
CA SER A 4 33.82 -7.65 -8.22
C SER A 4 32.30 -7.67 -8.25
N GLY A 5 31.73 -8.87 -8.01
CA GLY A 5 30.31 -9.09 -7.83
C GLY A 5 29.83 -8.29 -6.62
N ARG A 6 29.49 -7.02 -6.82
CA ARG A 6 28.92 -6.13 -5.81
C ARG A 6 27.47 -6.52 -5.61
N ARG A 7 27.31 -7.60 -4.84
CA ARG A 7 26.15 -8.03 -4.04
C ARG A 7 24.95 -7.05 -4.14
N ARG A 8 24.01 -7.31 -5.06
CA ARG A 8 22.73 -6.58 -5.23
C ARG A 8 21.68 -6.98 -4.17
N PHE A 9 22.09 -7.21 -2.93
CA PHE A 9 21.28 -7.97 -1.96
C PHE A 9 20.27 -7.14 -1.14
N ASP A 10 20.23 -5.82 -1.28
CA ASP A 10 19.36 -4.97 -0.41
C ASP A 10 18.09 -4.44 -1.10
N ASP A 11 17.96 -4.69 -2.40
CA ASP A 11 16.92 -4.06 -3.23
C ASP A 11 15.78 -5.04 -3.61
N ASP A 12 15.94 -6.33 -3.34
CA ASP A 12 14.90 -7.36 -3.50
C ASP A 12 14.05 -7.54 -2.23
N LYS A 13 14.25 -6.68 -1.21
CA LYS A 13 13.48 -6.77 0.03
C LYS A 13 12.05 -6.32 -0.22
N VAL A 14 11.15 -7.29 -0.33
CA VAL A 14 9.70 -7.06 -0.39
C VAL A 14 9.27 -6.40 0.91
N VAL A 15 8.67 -5.21 0.82
CA VAL A 15 8.14 -4.47 1.97
C VAL A 15 6.64 -4.68 1.99
N LYS A 16 6.15 -5.31 3.04
CA LYS A 16 4.73 -5.53 3.25
C LYS A 16 4.23 -4.59 4.33
N TYR A 17 3.09 -4.00 4.07
CA TYR A 17 2.38 -3.20 5.01
C TYR A 17 0.96 -3.75 5.16
N GLU A 18 0.51 -3.87 6.40
CA GLU A 18 -0.83 -4.32 6.72
C GLU A 18 -1.58 -3.14 7.35
N THR A 19 -2.85 -2.97 6.97
CA THR A 19 -3.74 -2.07 7.71
C THR A 19 -4.04 -2.64 9.09
N ALA A 20 -4.44 -1.77 10.05
CA ALA A 20 -4.62 -2.16 11.45
C ALA A 20 -5.59 -3.35 11.65
N GLU A 21 -6.61 -3.47 10.79
CA GLU A 21 -7.61 -4.54 10.85
C GLU A 21 -7.37 -5.68 9.86
N LYS A 22 -6.22 -5.69 9.16
CA LYS A 22 -5.81 -6.71 8.18
C LYS A 22 -6.77 -6.90 6.98
N ASP A 23 -7.68 -5.97 6.74
CA ASP A 23 -8.56 -6.00 5.55
C ASP A 23 -7.82 -5.67 4.25
N PHE A 24 -6.69 -4.95 4.34
CA PHE A 24 -5.88 -4.61 3.19
C PHE A 24 -4.40 -4.86 3.46
N GLU A 25 -3.72 -5.41 2.46
CA GLU A 25 -2.28 -5.66 2.48
C GLU A 25 -1.64 -4.91 1.30
N VAL A 26 -0.67 -4.04 1.58
CA VAL A 26 0.08 -3.31 0.56
C VAL A 26 1.48 -3.90 0.48
N GLU A 27 1.80 -4.50 -0.65
CA GLU A 27 3.10 -5.12 -0.92
C GLU A 27 3.90 -4.27 -1.92
N VAL A 28 5.12 -3.93 -1.53
CA VAL A 28 6.11 -3.28 -2.40
C VAL A 28 7.19 -4.30 -2.74
N SER A 29 7.21 -4.75 -3.98
CA SER A 29 8.18 -5.71 -4.48
C SER A 29 9.01 -5.10 -5.62
N ARG A 30 10.22 -5.58 -5.80
CA ARG A 30 11.02 -5.22 -6.98
C ARG A 30 10.70 -6.20 -8.10
N THR A 31 10.28 -5.69 -9.24
CA THR A 31 10.00 -6.48 -10.44
C THR A 31 10.90 -5.97 -11.57
N LEU A 32 11.90 -6.78 -11.93
CA LEU A 32 12.95 -6.41 -12.90
C LEU A 32 13.64 -5.08 -12.50
N ASN A 33 13.48 -4.05 -13.33
CA ASN A 33 14.08 -2.72 -13.14
C ASN A 33 13.10 -1.71 -12.52
N LYS A 34 11.91 -2.16 -12.11
CA LYS A 34 10.87 -1.31 -11.52
C LYS A 34 10.47 -1.82 -10.14
N TRP A 35 9.90 -0.92 -9.36
CA TRP A 35 9.25 -1.20 -8.09
C TRP A 35 7.75 -1.32 -8.32
N CYS A 36 7.18 -2.43 -7.93
CA CYS A 36 5.76 -2.71 -8.03
C CYS A 36 5.13 -2.52 -6.65
N VAL A 37 4.07 -1.70 -6.57
CA VAL A 37 3.22 -1.58 -5.39
C VAL A 37 1.92 -2.28 -5.71
N THR A 38 1.57 -3.29 -4.93
CA THR A 38 0.36 -4.09 -5.10
C THR A 38 -0.49 -3.94 -3.85
N VAL A 39 -1.74 -3.51 -4.02
CA VAL A 39 -2.72 -3.43 -2.93
C VAL A 39 -3.64 -4.65 -3.05
N TYR A 40 -3.64 -5.49 -2.04
CA TYR A 40 -4.51 -6.64 -1.90
C TYR A 40 -5.67 -6.31 -0.97
N GLN A 41 -6.86 -6.75 -1.34
CA GLN A 41 -8.02 -6.82 -0.48
C GLN A 41 -8.11 -8.21 0.14
N MET A 42 -8.12 -8.27 1.46
CA MET A 42 -8.34 -9.48 2.25
C MET A 42 -9.84 -9.67 2.49
N PRO A 43 -10.32 -10.90 2.75
CA PRO A 43 -9.54 -12.15 2.91
C PRO A 43 -9.13 -12.82 1.58
N ASP A 44 -9.77 -12.48 0.46
CA ASP A 44 -9.58 -13.19 -0.82
C ASP A 44 -8.25 -12.89 -1.53
N ARG A 45 -7.42 -12.01 -0.96
CA ARG A 45 -6.15 -11.54 -1.56
C ARG A 45 -6.34 -10.99 -2.97
N GLN A 46 -7.49 -10.36 -3.23
CA GLN A 46 -7.81 -9.82 -4.54
C GLN A 46 -6.94 -8.58 -4.81
N ILE A 47 -6.31 -8.53 -5.98
CA ILE A 47 -5.53 -7.35 -6.38
C ILE A 47 -6.52 -6.23 -6.72
N LEU A 48 -6.52 -5.18 -5.91
CA LEU A 48 -7.30 -3.97 -6.16
C LEU A 48 -6.58 -3.04 -7.12
N VAL A 49 -5.29 -2.79 -6.83
CA VAL A 49 -4.49 -1.81 -7.54
C VAL A 49 -3.06 -2.32 -7.64
N GLN A 50 -2.46 -2.14 -8.82
CA GLN A 50 -1.05 -2.40 -9.07
C GLN A 50 -0.41 -1.20 -9.77
N ASP A 51 0.57 -0.57 -9.12
CA ASP A 51 1.30 0.58 -9.64
C ASP A 51 2.80 0.25 -9.82
N PHE A 52 3.42 0.80 -10.87
CA PHE A 52 4.83 0.59 -11.17
C PHE A 52 5.62 1.90 -11.13
N PHE A 53 6.70 1.92 -10.33
CA PHE A 53 7.59 3.07 -10.18
C PHE A 53 9.04 2.72 -10.57
N PRO A 54 9.77 3.63 -11.20
CA PRO A 54 11.18 3.41 -11.52
C PRO A 54 12.08 3.47 -10.26
N GLU A 55 11.67 4.17 -9.21
CA GLU A 55 12.50 4.44 -8.03
C GLU A 55 11.87 3.89 -6.74
N ARG A 56 12.71 3.33 -5.85
CA ARG A 56 12.31 2.70 -4.59
C ARG A 56 11.52 3.62 -3.67
N TRP A 57 12.04 4.83 -3.48
CA TRP A 57 11.47 5.81 -2.54
C TRP A 57 10.07 6.26 -2.97
N LYS A 58 9.81 6.35 -4.28
CA LYS A 58 8.47 6.66 -4.81
C LYS A 58 7.48 5.53 -4.53
N ALA A 59 7.89 4.28 -4.73
CA ALA A 59 7.06 3.12 -4.42
C ALA A 59 6.73 3.03 -2.92
N LEU A 60 7.72 3.28 -2.05
CA LEU A 60 7.53 3.29 -0.60
C LEU A 60 6.60 4.42 -0.14
N ALA A 61 6.79 5.64 -0.66
CA ALA A 61 5.90 6.76 -0.35
C ALA A 61 4.45 6.45 -0.76
N ARG A 62 4.26 5.89 -1.95
CA ARG A 62 2.93 5.49 -2.44
C ARG A 62 2.28 4.40 -1.61
N ALA A 63 3.05 3.39 -1.18
CA ALA A 63 2.55 2.37 -0.26
C ALA A 63 2.10 2.98 1.07
N GLN A 64 2.86 3.94 1.61
CA GLN A 64 2.48 4.68 2.82
C GLN A 64 1.20 5.50 2.62
N ASP A 65 1.03 6.15 1.47
CA ASP A 65 -0.17 6.89 1.15
C ASP A 65 -1.40 5.97 1.06
N PHE A 66 -1.27 4.78 0.45
CA PHE A 66 -2.35 3.80 0.40
C PHE A 66 -2.77 3.34 1.79
N ILE A 67 -1.83 3.02 2.69
CA ILE A 67 -2.16 2.63 4.07
C ILE A 67 -2.87 3.78 4.80
N ARG A 68 -2.37 5.01 4.64
CA ARG A 68 -2.99 6.19 5.27
C ARG A 68 -4.39 6.43 4.74
N LEU A 69 -4.60 6.32 3.43
CA LEU A 69 -5.90 6.47 2.80
C LEU A 69 -6.88 5.38 3.26
N LEU A 70 -6.43 4.11 3.33
CA LEU A 70 -7.28 3.01 3.78
C LEU A 70 -7.67 3.17 5.26
N ASN A 71 -6.73 3.56 6.12
CA ASN A 71 -7.02 3.86 7.52
C ASN A 71 -7.96 5.08 7.67
N GLN A 72 -7.78 6.14 6.86
CA GLN A 72 -8.68 7.31 6.88
C GLN A 72 -10.07 6.99 6.34
N ARG A 73 -10.18 6.18 5.28
CA ARG A 73 -11.46 5.82 4.68
C ARG A 73 -12.29 5.00 5.67
N LYS A 74 -11.68 4.07 6.39
CA LYS A 74 -12.34 3.36 7.48
C LYS A 74 -12.75 4.28 8.63
N LYS A 75 -11.86 5.18 9.08
CA LYS A 75 -12.24 6.16 10.10
C LYS A 75 -13.45 7.00 9.68
N LYS A 76 -13.53 7.38 8.40
CA LYS A 76 -14.66 8.11 7.84
C LYS A 76 -15.90 7.25 7.61
N GLU A 77 -15.77 5.95 7.34
CA GLU A 77 -16.90 5.00 7.30
C GLU A 77 -17.45 4.74 8.71
N GLU A 78 -16.60 4.59 9.72
CA GLU A 78 -16.99 4.49 11.14
C GLU A 78 -17.68 5.79 11.62
N GLU A 79 -17.14 6.95 11.27
CA GLU A 79 -17.76 8.25 11.61
C GLU A 79 -19.00 8.55 10.74
N GLY A 80 -19.10 8.01 9.51
CA GLY A 80 -20.24 8.18 8.61
C GLY A 80 -21.46 7.34 8.98
N LEU A 81 -21.25 6.20 9.64
CA LEU A 81 -22.32 5.42 10.29
C LEU A 81 -22.79 6.05 11.61
N ALA A 82 -21.99 6.91 12.23
CA ALA A 82 -22.34 7.65 13.44
C ALA A 82 -22.83 9.09 13.19
N GLY A 83 -22.67 9.60 11.97
CA GLY A 83 -22.86 11.02 11.62
C GLY A 83 -24.01 11.32 10.65
N HIS A 84 -24.81 10.34 10.24
CA HIS A 84 -26.12 10.60 9.63
C HIS A 84 -27.18 10.76 10.73
N ARG A 85 -27.01 11.81 11.55
CA ARG A 85 -28.14 12.41 12.25
C ARG A 85 -28.51 13.64 11.44
N ASP A 86 -29.71 13.55 10.91
CA ASP A 86 -30.49 14.63 10.32
C ASP A 86 -30.28 15.93 11.10
N ASP A 87 -29.73 16.93 10.44
CA ASP A 87 -30.00 18.34 10.76
C ASP A 87 -30.29 19.05 9.42
N ASP A 88 -31.22 18.45 8.66
CA ASP A 88 -32.13 19.18 7.77
C ASP A 88 -33.35 19.56 8.63
N ASP A 89 -33.26 20.67 9.37
CA ASP A 89 -34.45 21.29 9.96
C ASP A 89 -34.34 22.83 9.96
N PHE A 90 -35.12 23.40 9.04
CA PHE A 90 -35.85 24.69 9.04
C PHE A 90 -35.15 26.01 9.42
#